data_AF-A0A2U1P323-F1
#
_entry.id   AF-A0A2U1P323-F1
#
_cell.length_a   1.000
_cell.length_b   1.000
_cell.length_c   1.000
_cell.angle_alpha   90.00
_cell.angle_beta   90.00
_cell.angle_gamma   90.00
#
_symmetry.space_group_name_H-M   'P 1'
#
loop_
_entity.id
_entity.type
_entity.pdbx_description
1 polymer ?
#
loop_
_entity_poly.entity_id
_entity_poly.type
_entity_poly.pdbx_seq_one_letter_code
_entity_poly.pdbx_strand_id
1 'polypeptide(L)'
;MDIDLIKSTIRNPDFEICYPKTRLICLENSHANTRKCLSVEYTDQVGELAKKHGLVQAADFVSVCLSIGLGAPVGSVIVGTKIFIDRARILRKTLGGGMRQVGILCAPALVALQENIPKLVNGHKNAKNLAEGLNKIKGLKADVAYVATNICVF
;
A
#
# COMPACT_ATOMS: atom_id res chain seq x y z
N MET A 1 -8.44 8.61 3.70
CA MET A 1 -8.46 9.72 4.68
C MET A 1 -9.20 10.86 4.04
N ASP A 2 -9.86 11.72 4.81
CA ASP A 2 -10.47 12.92 4.25
C ASP A 2 -9.36 13.91 3.84
N ILE A 3 -9.49 14.53 2.66
CA ILE A 3 -8.48 15.43 2.10
C ILE A 3 -8.38 16.72 2.90
N ASP A 4 -9.50 17.22 3.41
CA ASP A 4 -9.52 18.42 4.24
C ASP A 4 -8.85 18.16 5.60
N LEU A 5 -9.02 16.95 6.13
CA LEU A 5 -8.29 16.50 7.31
C LEU A 5 -6.78 16.43 7.03
N ILE A 6 -6.35 15.84 5.91
CA ILE A 6 -4.92 15.83 5.53
C ILE A 6 -4.39 17.26 5.49
N LYS A 7 -5.09 18.17 4.79
CA LYS A 7 -4.69 19.57 4.68
C LYS A 7 -4.56 20.26 6.04
N SER A 8 -5.52 20.05 6.95
CA SER A 8 -5.51 20.65 8.29
C SER A 8 -4.37 20.14 9.19
N THR A 9 -3.78 18.99 8.86
CA THR A 9 -2.69 18.39 9.66
C THR A 9 -1.28 18.68 9.10
N ILE A 10 -1.18 19.28 7.91
CA ILE A 10 0.10 19.72 7.36
C ILE A 10 0.55 20.97 8.10
N ARG A 11 1.70 20.86 8.75
CA ARG A 11 2.26 21.94 9.57
C ARG A 11 2.99 22.98 8.74
N ASN A 12 2.76 24.25 9.04
CA ASN A 12 3.44 25.37 8.39
C ASN A 12 4.71 25.75 9.19
N PRO A 13 5.91 25.54 8.63
CA PRO A 13 7.16 25.85 9.33
C PRO A 13 7.34 27.32 9.70
N ASP A 14 6.64 28.24 9.04
CA ASP A 14 6.76 29.68 9.30
C ASP A 14 6.07 30.11 10.60
N PHE A 15 5.06 29.37 11.05
CA PHE A 15 4.26 29.71 12.24
C PHE A 15 4.39 28.68 13.37
N GLU A 16 4.83 27.47 13.06
CA GLU A 16 4.86 26.34 14.00
C GLU A 16 6.30 25.92 14.35
N ILE A 17 7.15 26.88 14.68
CA ILE A 17 8.59 26.70 14.96
C ILE A 17 8.85 25.65 16.05
N CYS A 18 7.97 25.56 17.06
CA CYS A 18 8.09 24.60 18.16
C CYS A 18 7.61 23.19 17.80
N TYR A 19 7.09 22.97 16.59
CA TYR A 19 6.53 21.69 16.16
C TYR A 19 7.37 21.04 15.06
N PRO A 20 7.46 19.70 15.04
CA PRO A 20 8.11 18.99 13.95
C PRO A 20 7.43 19.29 12.60
N LYS A 21 8.23 19.66 11.60
CA LYS A 21 7.77 19.89 10.23
C LYS A 21 7.22 18.60 9.60
N THR A 22 6.05 18.68 8.98
CA THR A 22 5.51 17.58 8.17
C THR A 22 6.43 17.30 6.99
N ARG A 23 6.80 16.04 6.78
CA ARG A 23 7.74 15.62 5.72
C ARG A 23 7.20 14.54 4.78
N LEU A 24 6.14 13.83 5.17
CA LEU A 24 5.65 12.68 4.42
C LEU A 24 4.13 12.54 4.62
N ILE A 25 3.44 12.18 3.54
CA ILE A 25 2.06 11.70 3.56
C ILE A 25 2.11 10.24 3.10
N CYS A 26 1.57 9.33 3.91
CA CYS A 26 1.51 7.91 3.58
C CYS A 26 0.10 7.53 3.12
N LEU A 27 0.02 6.84 1.98
CA LEU A 27 -1.21 6.22 1.49
C LEU A 27 -1.05 4.70 1.48
N GLU A 28 -2.11 3.98 1.81
CA GLU A 28 -2.17 2.52 1.76
C GLU A 28 -3.16 2.09 0.67
N ASN A 29 -2.71 1.28 -0.29
CA ASN A 29 -3.54 0.82 -1.40
C ASN A 29 -3.23 -0.65 -1.76
N SER A 30 -4.18 -1.58 -1.69
CA SER A 30 -5.53 -1.45 -1.13
C SER A 30 -5.50 -1.30 0.40
N HIS A 31 -6.41 -0.51 0.98
CA HIS A 31 -6.41 -0.22 2.40
C HIS A 31 -7.05 -1.35 3.23
N ALA A 32 -6.32 -1.98 4.13
CA ALA A 32 -6.74 -3.20 4.83
C ALA A 32 -7.99 -3.03 5.71
N ASN A 33 -8.13 -1.89 6.40
CA ASN A 33 -9.31 -1.66 7.26
C ASN A 33 -10.57 -1.30 6.48
N THR A 34 -10.47 -0.50 5.42
CA THR A 34 -11.64 -0.11 4.62
C THR A 34 -11.93 -1.12 3.51
N ARG A 35 -10.96 -1.98 3.17
CA ARG A 35 -10.97 -2.98 2.09
C ARG A 35 -11.18 -2.37 0.70
N LYS A 36 -10.93 -1.07 0.56
CA LYS A 36 -11.12 -0.32 -0.67
C LYS A 36 -9.78 -0.11 -1.38
N CYS A 37 -9.85 -0.16 -2.70
CA CYS A 37 -8.82 0.45 -3.53
C CYS A 37 -8.99 1.97 -3.45
N LEU A 38 -7.88 2.69 -3.26
CA LEU A 38 -7.90 4.14 -3.42
C LEU A 38 -8.16 4.47 -4.89
N SER A 39 -9.02 5.46 -5.16
CA SER A 39 -9.25 5.89 -6.53
C SER A 39 -8.03 6.65 -7.07
N VAL A 40 -7.89 6.65 -8.39
CA VAL A 40 -6.80 7.36 -9.06
C VAL A 40 -6.95 8.86 -8.80
N GLU A 41 -8.17 9.36 -8.88
CA GLU A 41 -8.51 10.78 -8.68
C GLU A 41 -8.14 11.23 -7.27
N TYR A 42 -8.48 10.44 -6.24
CA TYR A 42 -8.10 10.74 -4.87
C TYR A 42 -6.57 10.73 -4.68
N THR A 43 -5.90 9.75 -5.30
CA THR A 43 -4.43 9.65 -5.22
C THR A 43 -3.76 10.87 -5.85
N ASP A 44 -4.27 11.33 -6.99
CA ASP A 44 -3.80 12.53 -7.68
C ASP A 44 -4.05 13.80 -6.85
N GLN A 45 -5.24 13.94 -6.25
CA GLN A 45 -5.57 15.06 -5.37
C GLN A 45 -4.61 15.16 -4.17
N VAL A 46 -4.29 14.03 -3.53
CA VAL A 46 -3.31 14.00 -2.43
C VAL A 46 -1.91 14.34 -2.95
N GLY A 47 -1.55 13.86 -4.13
CA GLY A 47 -0.29 14.19 -4.80
C GLY A 47 -0.14 15.70 -5.05
N GLU A 48 -1.17 16.35 -5.58
CA GLU A 48 -1.18 17.80 -5.81
C GLU A 48 -1.16 18.60 -4.50
N LEU A 49 -1.88 18.14 -3.46
CA LEU A 49 -1.81 18.74 -2.13
C LEU A 49 -0.39 18.67 -1.55
N ALA A 50 0.28 17.53 -1.72
CA ALA A 50 1.66 17.32 -1.26
C ALA A 50 2.65 18.21 -2.01
N LYS A 51 2.50 18.34 -3.33
CA LYS A 51 3.30 19.27 -4.16
C LYS A 51 3.11 20.72 -3.71
N LYS A 52 1.87 21.15 -3.48
CA LYS A 52 1.55 22.51 -3.03
C LYS A 52 2.24 22.89 -1.72
N HIS A 53 2.42 21.94 -0.80
CA HIS A 53 3.11 22.15 0.48
C HIS A 53 4.61 21.83 0.43
N GLY A 54 5.18 21.60 -0.76
CA GLY A 54 6.60 21.30 -0.94
C GLY A 54 7.03 20.01 -0.23
N LEU A 55 6.11 19.06 -0.06
CA LEU A 55 6.39 17.78 0.60
C LEU A 55 7.07 16.81 -0.38
N VAL A 56 6.56 16.72 -1.62
CA VAL A 56 7.04 15.80 -2.65
C VAL A 56 6.98 16.48 -4.02
N GLN A 57 7.82 16.06 -4.97
CA GLN A 57 7.75 16.54 -6.37
C GLN A 57 7.01 15.55 -7.29
N ALA A 58 7.07 14.25 -6.95
CA ALA A 58 6.31 13.12 -7.47
C ALA A 58 6.15 12.10 -6.32
N ALA A 59 5.42 10.98 -6.51
CA ALA A 59 5.42 9.91 -5.51
C ALA A 59 6.87 9.47 -5.21
N ASP A 60 7.36 9.75 -3.99
CA ASP A 60 8.81 9.63 -3.70
C ASP A 60 9.28 8.18 -3.68
N PHE A 61 8.42 7.29 -3.18
CA PHE A 61 8.66 5.85 -3.16
C PHE A 61 7.36 5.06 -2.98
N VAL A 62 7.40 3.78 -3.36
CA VAL A 62 6.32 2.81 -3.16
C VAL A 62 6.89 1.60 -2.44
N SER A 63 6.14 1.03 -1.51
CA SER A 63 6.44 -0.27 -0.91
C SER A 63 5.38 -1.28 -1.34
N VAL A 64 5.83 -2.47 -1.76
CA VAL A 64 4.95 -3.55 -2.22
C VAL A 64 5.34 -4.86 -1.51
N CYS A 65 4.36 -5.50 -0.88
CA CYS A 65 4.53 -6.83 -0.30
C CYS A 65 4.46 -7.92 -1.38
N LEU A 66 5.42 -8.85 -1.37
CA LEU A 66 5.44 -9.98 -2.30
C LEU A 66 4.87 -11.27 -1.68
N SER A 67 4.87 -11.36 -0.34
CA SER A 67 4.48 -12.56 0.40
C SER A 67 3.01 -12.60 0.83
N ILE A 68 2.14 -11.98 0.05
CA ILE A 68 0.68 -11.96 0.28
C ILE A 68 -0.03 -12.54 -0.94
N GLY A 69 -0.89 -11.77 -1.63
CA GLY A 69 -1.60 -12.23 -2.82
C GLY A 69 -0.70 -12.72 -3.97
N LEU A 70 0.55 -12.26 -4.05
CA LEU A 70 1.51 -12.73 -5.05
C LEU A 70 2.08 -14.12 -4.74
N GLY A 71 2.04 -14.58 -3.49
CA GLY A 71 2.46 -15.94 -3.12
C GLY A 71 3.99 -16.16 -3.06
N ALA A 72 4.80 -15.11 -2.99
CA ALA A 72 6.23 -15.29 -2.65
C ALA A 72 6.35 -15.79 -1.20
N PRO A 73 7.40 -16.57 -0.84
CA PRO A 73 7.52 -17.08 0.52
C PRO A 73 7.81 -15.99 1.55
N VAL A 74 8.65 -15.02 1.19
CA VAL A 74 9.08 -13.91 2.05
C VAL A 74 9.35 -12.68 1.19
N GLY A 75 9.05 -11.51 1.74
CA GLY A 75 9.70 -10.27 1.33
C GLY A 75 8.76 -9.19 0.82
N SER A 76 9.35 -8.00 0.73
CA SER A 76 8.73 -6.80 0.18
C SER A 76 9.79 -6.03 -0.58
N VAL A 77 9.35 -5.21 -1.54
CA VAL A 77 10.22 -4.32 -2.30
C VAL A 77 9.87 -2.88 -1.99
N ILE A 78 10.90 -2.02 -1.98
CA ILE A 78 10.72 -0.58 -1.95
C ILE A 78 11.35 -0.04 -3.22
N VAL A 79 10.61 0.80 -3.94
CA VAL A 79 11.00 1.41 -5.21
C VAL A 79 10.93 2.92 -5.05
N GLY A 80 11.94 3.65 -5.51
CA GLY A 80 12.00 5.11 -5.43
C GLY A 80 13.22 5.64 -6.16
N THR A 81 13.52 6.92 -5.97
CA THR A 81 14.71 7.55 -6.60
C THR A 81 16.01 6.91 -6.13
N LYS A 82 17.09 7.03 -6.92
CA LYS A 82 18.41 6.50 -6.56
C LYS A 82 18.88 7.01 -5.18
N ILE A 83 18.73 8.32 -4.95
CA ILE A 83 19.13 8.97 -3.68
C ILE A 83 18.34 8.36 -2.50
N PHE A 84 17.04 8.13 -2.68
CA PHE A 84 16.21 7.48 -1.67
C PHE A 84 16.66 6.04 -1.40
N ILE A 85 16.89 5.24 -2.45
CA ILE A 85 17.31 3.83 -2.31
C ILE A 85 18.69 3.70 -1.66
N ASP A 86 19.62 4.61 -1.95
CA ASP A 86 20.94 4.60 -1.32
C ASP A 86 20.83 4.82 0.21
N ARG A 87 19.97 5.75 0.65
CA ARG A 87 19.65 5.95 2.08
C ARG A 87 18.92 4.74 2.68
N ALA A 88 17.94 4.21 1.97
CA ALA A 88 17.16 3.05 2.43
C ALA A 88 18.05 1.80 2.61
N ARG A 89 19.07 1.60 1.77
CA ARG A 89 20.03 0.49 1.91
C ARG A 89 20.88 0.58 3.16
N ILE A 90 21.30 1.79 3.54
CA ILE A 90 22.04 2.04 4.79
C ILE A 90 21.14 1.68 5.97
N LEU A 91 19.92 2.24 6.03
CA LEU A 91 18.96 1.94 7.10
C LEU A 91 18.61 0.46 7.17
N ARG A 92 18.41 -0.20 6.02
CA ARG A 92 18.19 -1.65 5.95
C ARG A 92 19.33 -2.43 6.60
N LYS A 93 20.58 -1.98 6.44
CA LYS A 93 21.73 -2.64 7.07
C LYS A 93 21.74 -2.39 8.59
N THR A 94 21.47 -1.16 9.02
CA THR A 94 21.39 -0.78 10.44
C THR A 94 20.29 -1.53 11.18
N LEU A 95 19.13 -1.71 10.55
CA LEU A 95 17.98 -2.42 11.11
C LEU A 95 18.09 -3.96 10.98
N GLY A 96 19.21 -4.49 10.49
CA GLY A 96 19.45 -5.94 10.38
C GLY A 96 18.86 -6.62 9.15
N GLY A 97 18.19 -5.90 8.24
CA GLY A 97 17.63 -6.43 6.99
C GLY A 97 18.67 -6.76 5.89
N GLY A 98 19.96 -6.57 6.16
CA GLY A 98 21.06 -6.84 5.23
C GLY A 98 21.43 -8.33 5.14
N MET A 99 20.49 -9.16 4.68
CA MET A 99 20.63 -10.61 4.56
C MET A 99 21.68 -11.04 3.52
N ARG A 100 22.26 -12.23 3.74
CA ARG A 100 23.15 -12.92 2.80
C ARG A 100 22.38 -14.06 2.12
N GLN A 101 22.88 -14.52 0.97
CA GLN A 101 22.25 -15.58 0.15
C GLN A 101 20.74 -15.33 -0.13
N VAL A 102 20.31 -14.06 -0.15
CA VAL A 102 18.90 -13.68 -0.31
C VAL A 102 18.32 -14.06 -1.68
N GLY A 103 19.17 -14.42 -2.64
CA GLY A 103 18.76 -14.93 -3.95
C GLY A 103 17.78 -16.10 -3.88
N ILE A 104 17.88 -16.96 -2.85
CA ILE A 104 16.95 -18.07 -2.62
C ILE A 104 15.52 -17.57 -2.35
N LEU A 105 15.39 -16.40 -1.69
CA LEU A 105 14.09 -15.76 -1.45
C LEU A 105 13.66 -14.90 -2.65
N CYS A 106 14.62 -14.24 -3.31
CA CYS A 106 14.33 -13.37 -4.46
C CYS A 106 13.89 -14.14 -5.71
N ALA A 107 14.42 -15.35 -5.95
CA ALA A 107 14.07 -16.16 -7.10
C ALA A 107 12.56 -16.50 -7.17
N PRO A 108 11.94 -17.13 -6.15
CA PRO A 108 10.50 -17.38 -6.17
C PRO A 108 9.66 -16.09 -6.13
N ALA A 109 10.18 -15.01 -5.54
CA ALA A 109 9.53 -13.71 -5.57
C ALA A 109 9.47 -13.10 -6.99
N LEU A 110 10.52 -13.31 -7.79
CA LEU A 110 10.54 -12.91 -9.20
C LEU A 110 9.54 -13.72 -10.04
N VAL A 111 9.48 -15.04 -9.83
CA VAL A 111 8.49 -15.91 -10.47
C VAL A 111 7.07 -15.48 -10.09
N ALA A 112 6.81 -15.22 -8.81
CA ALA A 112 5.53 -14.72 -8.33
C ALA A 112 5.10 -13.42 -9.03
N LEU A 113 6.02 -12.47 -9.23
CA LEU A 113 5.75 -11.23 -9.96
C LEU A 113 5.40 -11.48 -11.43
N GLN A 114 6.07 -12.42 -12.09
CA GLN A 114 5.86 -12.69 -13.51
C GLN A 114 4.58 -13.50 -13.76
N GLU A 115 4.27 -14.47 -12.89
CA GLU A 115 3.22 -15.45 -13.16
C GLU A 115 1.93 -15.25 -12.37
N ASN A 116 1.98 -14.62 -11.18
CA ASN A 116 0.83 -14.60 -10.27
C ASN A 116 0.00 -13.31 -10.34
N ILE A 117 0.51 -12.23 -10.94
CA ILE A 117 -0.27 -10.99 -11.13
C ILE A 117 -1.60 -11.24 -11.85
N PRO A 118 -1.64 -11.95 -13.01
CA PRO A 118 -2.90 -12.21 -13.70
C PRO A 118 -3.86 -13.09 -12.89
N LYS A 119 -3.34 -13.89 -11.95
CA LYS A 119 -4.13 -14.82 -11.12
C LYS A 119 -4.85 -14.11 -9.97
N LEU A 120 -4.45 -12.89 -9.60
CA LEU A 120 -5.08 -12.12 -8.51
C LEU A 120 -6.59 -11.91 -8.71
N VAL A 121 -7.04 -11.82 -9.96
CA VAL A 121 -8.46 -11.71 -10.31
C VAL A 121 -9.30 -12.87 -9.76
N ASN A 122 -8.71 -14.07 -9.63
CA ASN A 122 -9.41 -15.22 -9.08
C ASN A 122 -9.66 -15.05 -7.59
N GLY A 123 -8.73 -14.44 -6.85
CA GLY A 123 -8.93 -14.07 -5.45
C GLY A 123 -10.10 -13.10 -5.29
N HIS A 124 -10.22 -12.12 -6.19
CA HIS A 124 -11.34 -11.17 -6.18
C HIS A 124 -12.68 -11.86 -6.47
N LYS A 125 -12.72 -12.72 -7.49
CA LYS A 125 -13.90 -13.53 -7.83
C LYS A 125 -14.33 -14.41 -6.66
N ASN A 126 -13.38 -15.09 -6.02
CA ASN A 126 -13.66 -15.98 -4.89
C ASN A 126 -14.21 -15.22 -3.68
N ALA A 127 -13.64 -14.05 -3.35
CA ALA A 127 -14.14 -13.21 -2.27
C ALA A 127 -15.58 -12.74 -2.54
N LYS A 128 -15.89 -12.38 -3.79
CA LYS A 128 -17.25 -11.99 -4.19
C LYS A 128 -18.23 -13.16 -4.10
N ASN A 129 -17.85 -14.32 -4.64
CA ASN A 129 -18.66 -15.54 -4.57
C ASN A 129 -18.92 -15.95 -3.11
N LEU A 130 -17.93 -15.78 -2.23
CA LEU A 130 -18.08 -16.02 -0.79
C LEU A 130 -19.13 -15.08 -0.20
N ALA A 131 -19.04 -13.78 -0.45
CA ALA A 131 -20.04 -12.80 0.04
C ALA A 131 -21.46 -13.11 -0.45
N GLU A 132 -21.62 -13.45 -1.73
CA GLU A 132 -22.91 -13.83 -2.31
C GLU A 132 -23.44 -15.14 -1.70
N GLY A 133 -22.57 -16.11 -1.44
CA GLY A 133 -22.93 -17.38 -0.79
C GLY A 133 -23.38 -17.18 0.66
N LEU A 134 -22.69 -16.33 1.41
CA LEU A 134 -23.01 -16.03 2.81
C LEU A 134 -24.40 -15.42 2.96
N ASN A 135 -24.82 -14.56 2.02
CA ASN A 135 -26.17 -13.97 2.03
C ASN A 135 -27.31 -14.98 1.78
N LYS A 136 -27.00 -16.21 1.36
CA LYS A 136 -27.99 -17.28 1.23
C LYS A 136 -28.25 -18.01 2.55
N ILE A 137 -27.40 -17.80 3.56
CA ILE A 137 -27.48 -18.47 4.86
C ILE A 137 -28.24 -17.56 5.83
N LYS A 138 -29.31 -18.09 6.43
CA LYS A 138 -30.13 -17.34 7.40
C LYS A 138 -29.26 -16.92 8.60
N GLY A 139 -29.28 -15.62 8.90
CA GLY A 139 -28.55 -15.04 10.04
C GLY A 139 -27.17 -14.49 9.70
N LEU A 140 -26.69 -14.66 8.45
CA LEU A 140 -25.46 -14.04 7.96
C LEU A 140 -25.77 -12.93 6.96
N LYS A 141 -24.94 -11.89 6.92
CA LYS A 141 -25.10 -10.78 5.98
C LYS A 141 -23.75 -10.21 5.56
N ALA A 142 -23.41 -10.37 4.29
CA ALA A 142 -22.23 -9.80 3.68
C ALA A 142 -22.62 -8.67 2.71
N ASP A 143 -21.93 -7.53 2.75
CA ASP A 143 -22.11 -6.48 1.75
C ASP A 143 -21.25 -6.76 0.52
N VAL A 144 -21.87 -7.35 -0.50
CA VAL A 144 -21.20 -7.72 -1.77
C VAL A 144 -20.65 -6.50 -2.50
N ALA A 145 -21.31 -5.33 -2.38
CA ALA A 145 -20.87 -4.10 -3.06
C ALA A 145 -19.56 -3.56 -2.49
N TYR A 146 -19.23 -3.91 -1.24
CA TYR A 146 -18.00 -3.51 -0.56
C TYR A 146 -16.83 -4.48 -0.77
N VAL A 147 -17.02 -5.59 -1.49
CA VAL A 147 -15.94 -6.53 -1.84
C VAL A 147 -15.22 -6.07 -3.10
N ALA A 148 -14.20 -5.24 -2.94
CA ALA A 148 -13.42 -4.69 -4.06
C ALA A 148 -12.23 -5.58 -4.49
N THR A 149 -11.65 -6.36 -3.57
CA THR A 149 -10.44 -7.18 -3.79
C THR A 149 -10.66 -8.61 -3.30
N ASN A 150 -9.61 -9.26 -2.78
CA ASN A 150 -9.63 -10.64 -2.28
C ASN A 150 -10.02 -10.75 -0.79
N ILE A 151 -10.64 -9.72 -0.20
CA ILE A 151 -11.03 -9.70 1.22
C ILE A 151 -12.55 -9.60 1.33
N CYS A 152 -13.17 -10.49 2.12
CA CYS A 152 -14.60 -10.52 2.42
C CYS A 152 -14.80 -10.55 3.95
N VAL A 153 -15.72 -9.73 4.46
CA VAL A 153 -16.11 -9.67 5.88
C VAL A 153 -17.64 -9.60 5.95
N PHE A 154 -18.26 -10.27 6.93
CA PHE A 154 -19.70 -10.45 7.07
C PHE A 154 -20.10 -10.64 8.55
#